data_AF-A0A9P1EY06-F1
#
_entry.id   AF-A0A9P1EY06-F1
#
_cell.length_a   1.000
_cell.length_b   1.000
_cell.length_c   1.000
_cell.angle_alpha   90.00
_cell.angle_beta   90.00
_cell.angle_gamma   90.00
#
_symmetry.space_group_name_H-M   'P 1'
#
loop_
_entity.id
_entity.type
_entity.pdbx_description
1 polymer ?
#
loop_
_entity_poly.entity_id
_entity_poly.type
_entity_poly.pdbx_seq_one_letter_code
_entity_poly.pdbx_strand_id
1 'polypeptide(L)'
;MTLLVKRRKEAERKKTETDKTLQTMASMFVNHTFQVSQGDACRFPSNQFGFSLSSNYSPFLLQDFEQVLRRYMRLEIYCDAVESSGASLDSEQKQGEPDLFQALFFPKSIAPRTPMRSVTKTLMTEGTLSSMWFRLVAHYFEWLAGISELQYFSDEDKLRLAVCQLCKVICFSVVYLNYEKKNGEENEFLFFGSGYYWDPARSHDPLMTDYCTEMNRAIKQVLSPVRKVRLTKEEYVLAKLILLFDCTNLIGISVEGLEFARSMCSKYRTTLSNYVRNQAEERANLENWTEEQINWFSMQRIRSILDMPIGIEKLGKLDDDILVGMVEANYGGMRGTLQQQIHTESKKFRHFR
;
A
#
# COMPACT_ATOMS: atom_id res chain seq x y z
N MET A 1 19.51 -35.61 24.95
CA MET A 1 18.35 -34.95 25.59
C MET A 1 18.61 -33.50 26.00
N THR A 2 19.79 -33.15 26.52
CA THR A 2 20.11 -31.83 27.11
C THR A 2 20.14 -30.65 26.12
N LEU A 3 20.50 -30.87 24.86
CA LEU A 3 20.59 -29.81 23.84
C LEU A 3 19.21 -29.35 23.32
N LEU A 4 18.26 -30.27 23.21
CA LEU A 4 16.88 -30.00 22.75
C LEU A 4 16.09 -29.17 23.77
N VAL A 5 16.28 -29.46 25.06
CA VAL A 5 15.66 -28.68 26.15
C VAL A 5 16.21 -27.26 26.20
N LYS A 6 17.51 -27.08 25.94
CA LYS A 6 18.15 -25.75 25.90
C LYS A 6 17.62 -24.91 24.74
N ARG A 7 17.52 -25.48 23.53
CA ARG A 7 16.95 -24.80 22.35
C ARG A 7 15.48 -24.43 22.53
N ARG A 8 14.69 -25.28 23.20
CA ARG A 8 13.27 -25.00 23.49
C ARG A 8 13.10 -23.83 24.47
N LYS A 9 13.89 -23.80 25.56
CA LYS A 9 13.87 -22.68 26.52
C LYS A 9 14.32 -21.37 25.90
N GLU A 10 15.27 -21.41 24.97
CA GLU A 10 15.78 -20.22 24.27
C GLU A 10 14.77 -19.68 23.25
N ALA A 11 14.02 -20.57 22.58
CA ALA A 11 12.89 -20.18 21.72
C ALA A 11 11.71 -19.61 22.53
N GLU A 12 11.38 -20.20 23.68
CA GLU A 12 10.34 -19.68 24.58
C GLU A 12 10.72 -18.31 25.17
N ARG A 13 12.00 -18.08 25.50
CA ARG A 13 12.49 -16.76 25.93
C ARG A 13 12.36 -15.70 24.84
N LYS A 14 12.80 -16.00 23.62
CA LYS A 14 12.68 -15.08 22.47
C LYS A 14 11.23 -14.76 22.13
N LYS A 15 10.32 -15.75 22.23
CA LYS A 15 8.88 -15.55 22.04
C LYS A 15 8.31 -14.60 23.10
N THR A 16 8.63 -14.84 24.36
CA THR A 16 8.18 -14.00 25.49
C THR A 16 8.70 -12.56 25.41
N GLU A 17 9.90 -12.36 24.88
CA GLU A 17 10.51 -11.03 24.70
C GLU A 17 9.85 -10.27 23.55
N THR A 18 9.52 -10.95 22.45
CA THR A 18 8.75 -10.39 21.32
C THR A 18 7.33 -10.00 21.75
N ASP A 19 6.66 -10.86 22.52
CA ASP A 19 5.30 -10.62 23.03
C ASP A 19 5.26 -9.42 24.00
N LYS A 20 6.32 -9.21 24.80
CA LYS A 20 6.44 -8.05 25.69
C LYS A 20 6.67 -6.74 24.93
N THR A 21 7.45 -6.74 23.85
CA THR A 21 7.64 -5.56 23.00
C THR A 21 6.34 -5.17 22.31
N LEU A 22 5.58 -6.16 21.81
CA LEU A 22 4.25 -5.96 21.23
C LEU A 22 3.25 -5.43 22.26
N GLN A 23 3.22 -5.97 23.48
CA GLN A 23 2.36 -5.46 24.55
C GLN A 23 2.75 -4.04 24.98
N THR A 24 4.04 -3.71 24.99
CA THR A 24 4.52 -2.37 25.34
C THR A 24 4.11 -1.37 24.26
N MET A 25 4.31 -1.72 22.99
CA MET A 25 3.81 -0.95 21.86
C MET A 25 2.28 -0.79 21.95
N ALA A 26 1.53 -1.90 22.04
CA ALA A 26 0.07 -1.94 22.20
C ALA A 26 -0.45 -1.07 23.36
N SER A 27 0.27 -1.04 24.49
CA SER A 27 -0.10 -0.19 25.63
C SER A 27 0.12 1.30 25.39
N MET A 28 1.10 1.67 24.56
CA MET A 28 1.27 3.05 24.08
C MET A 28 0.18 3.44 23.07
N PHE A 29 -0.32 2.48 22.26
CA PHE A 29 -1.44 2.69 21.34
C PHE A 29 -2.75 3.04 22.07
N VAL A 30 -3.06 2.38 23.20
CA VAL A 30 -4.35 2.52 23.95
C VAL A 30 -4.64 3.96 24.38
N ASN A 31 -3.61 4.76 24.68
CA ASN A 31 -3.80 6.15 25.14
C ASN A 31 -4.01 7.16 24.00
N HIS A 32 -3.75 6.79 22.74
CA HIS A 32 -3.65 7.76 21.65
C HIS A 32 -4.86 7.77 20.70
N THR A 33 -5.67 6.70 20.67
CA THR A 33 -6.83 6.54 19.78
C THR A 33 -8.03 7.41 20.18
N PHE A 34 -8.10 7.93 21.42
CA PHE A 34 -9.26 8.70 21.92
C PHE A 34 -9.11 10.24 21.85
N GLN A 35 -7.90 10.77 21.61
CA GLN A 35 -7.63 12.24 21.52
C GLN A 35 -7.41 12.73 20.07
N VAL A 36 -7.96 12.01 19.08
CA VAL A 36 -7.59 12.10 17.65
C VAL A 36 -8.27 13.25 16.89
N SER A 37 -8.98 14.17 17.56
CA SER A 37 -9.53 15.36 16.88
C SER A 37 -9.07 16.64 17.54
N GLN A 38 -8.58 17.57 16.71
CA GLN A 38 -8.23 18.96 16.98
C GLN A 38 -6.76 19.23 17.35
N GLY A 39 -5.95 19.64 16.36
CA GLY A 39 -4.87 20.60 16.65
C GLY A 39 -3.51 20.47 15.97
N ASP A 40 -3.28 19.65 14.93
CA ASP A 40 -1.90 19.48 14.42
C ASP A 40 -1.77 19.60 12.89
N ALA A 41 -0.87 20.48 12.42
CA ALA A 41 -0.63 20.78 11.00
C ALA A 41 -0.04 19.59 10.21
N CYS A 42 0.48 18.59 10.92
CA CYS A 42 1.04 17.37 10.33
C CYS A 42 0.03 16.22 10.19
N ARG A 43 -1.23 16.38 10.64
CA ARG A 43 -2.24 15.30 10.64
C ARG A 43 -3.07 15.23 9.37
N PHE A 44 -3.43 14.01 8.98
CA PHE A 44 -4.32 13.73 7.84
C PHE A 44 -5.75 14.25 8.10
N PRO A 45 -6.43 14.86 7.13
CA PRO A 45 -7.76 15.46 7.31
C PRO A 45 -8.86 14.38 7.27
N SER A 46 -8.87 13.49 8.26
CA SER A 46 -9.76 12.32 8.36
C SER A 46 -11.23 12.65 8.11
N ASN A 47 -11.71 13.81 8.59
CA ASN A 47 -13.10 14.26 8.41
C ASN A 47 -13.54 14.39 6.93
N GLN A 48 -12.60 14.60 5.99
CA GLN A 48 -12.90 14.71 4.55
C GLN A 48 -13.11 13.34 3.88
N PHE A 49 -12.72 12.25 4.55
CA PHE A 49 -12.72 10.89 4.01
C PHE A 49 -13.56 9.95 4.86
N GLY A 50 -14.74 10.38 5.30
CA GLY A 50 -15.73 9.48 5.91
C GLY A 50 -15.50 9.13 7.38
N PHE A 51 -14.65 9.87 8.09
CA PHE A 51 -14.53 9.78 9.55
C PHE A 51 -15.58 10.65 10.29
N SER A 52 -16.61 11.14 9.60
CA SER A 52 -17.70 11.85 10.28
C SER A 52 -18.56 10.85 11.07
N LEU A 53 -18.84 11.16 12.33
CA LEU A 53 -19.79 10.47 13.23
C LEU A 53 -21.26 10.57 12.77
N SER A 54 -21.50 10.78 11.47
CA SER A 54 -22.84 10.74 10.92
C SER A 54 -23.31 9.29 10.91
N SER A 55 -24.44 9.02 11.55
CA SER A 55 -25.11 7.71 11.68
C SER A 55 -25.39 7.00 10.35
N ASN A 56 -25.15 7.65 9.21
CA ASN A 56 -25.43 7.14 7.88
C ASN A 56 -24.21 6.47 7.19
N TYR A 57 -23.01 6.54 7.78
CA TYR A 57 -21.79 5.94 7.23
C TYR A 57 -21.32 4.73 8.05
N SER A 58 -22.18 3.73 8.22
CA SER A 58 -21.72 2.43 8.72
C SER A 58 -20.86 1.74 7.65
N PRO A 59 -19.69 1.17 7.99
CA PRO A 59 -18.89 0.37 7.05
C PRO A 59 -19.63 -0.88 6.60
N PHE A 60 -20.59 -1.32 7.41
CA PHE A 60 -21.39 -2.53 7.27
C PHE A 60 -22.67 -2.29 6.45
N LEU A 61 -23.05 -1.04 6.18
CA LEU A 61 -24.15 -0.75 5.26
C LEU A 61 -23.63 -0.77 3.82
N LEU A 62 -24.34 -1.48 2.95
CA LEU A 62 -24.14 -1.45 1.50
C LEU A 62 -24.36 -0.02 1.02
N GLN A 63 -23.27 0.72 0.87
CA GLN A 63 -23.28 2.03 0.24
C GLN A 63 -23.39 1.84 -1.27
N ASP A 64 -24.07 2.78 -1.91
CA ASP A 64 -24.07 2.92 -3.37
C ASP A 64 -22.63 2.89 -3.90
N PHE A 65 -22.40 2.07 -4.94
CA PHE A 65 -21.06 1.84 -5.48
C PHE A 65 -20.44 3.15 -5.98
N GLU A 66 -21.24 4.09 -6.50
CA GLU A 66 -20.75 5.39 -6.95
C GLU A 66 -20.19 6.22 -5.81
N GLN A 67 -20.82 6.18 -4.63
CA GLN A 67 -20.37 6.94 -3.46
C GLN A 67 -19.05 6.38 -2.93
N VAL A 68 -18.94 5.05 -2.83
CA VAL A 68 -17.71 4.36 -2.44
C VAL A 68 -16.59 4.73 -3.41
N LEU A 69 -16.84 4.60 -4.72
CA LEU A 69 -15.86 4.90 -5.74
C LEU A 69 -15.43 6.37 -5.73
N ARG A 70 -16.39 7.31 -5.69
CA ARG A 70 -16.12 8.75 -5.64
C ARG A 70 -15.25 9.13 -4.46
N ARG A 71 -15.49 8.52 -3.29
CA ARG A 71 -14.70 8.74 -2.09
C ARG A 71 -13.24 8.33 -2.29
N TYR A 72 -13.00 7.12 -2.78
CA TYR A 72 -11.63 6.61 -2.96
C TYR A 72 -10.91 7.23 -4.15
N MET A 73 -11.64 7.66 -5.18
CA MET A 73 -11.08 8.48 -6.26
C MET A 73 -10.59 9.84 -5.74
N ARG A 74 -11.36 10.49 -4.84
CA ARG A 74 -10.91 11.73 -4.17
C ARG A 74 -9.69 11.49 -3.27
N LEU A 75 -9.63 10.34 -2.61
CA LEU A 75 -8.48 9.97 -1.79
C LEU A 75 -7.20 9.85 -2.63
N GLU A 76 -7.24 9.15 -3.77
CA GLU A 76 -6.08 9.08 -4.68
C GLU A 76 -5.65 10.48 -5.14
N ILE A 77 -6.60 11.35 -5.51
CA ILE A 77 -6.30 12.74 -5.92
C ILE A 77 -5.65 13.52 -4.78
N TYR A 78 -6.12 13.35 -3.55
CA TYR A 78 -5.57 14.03 -2.37
C TYR A 78 -4.13 13.60 -2.06
N CYS A 79 -3.87 12.29 -2.07
CA CYS A 79 -2.53 11.74 -1.83
C CYS A 79 -1.52 12.12 -2.94
N ASP A 80 -2.02 12.34 -4.16
CA ASP A 80 -1.23 12.77 -5.33
C ASP A 80 -1.10 14.31 -5.46
N ALA A 81 -1.80 15.10 -4.64
CA ALA A 81 -1.74 16.56 -4.72
C ALA A 81 -0.41 17.12 -4.18
N VAL A 82 0.09 18.20 -4.79
CA VAL A 82 1.22 18.98 -4.22
C VAL A 82 0.74 19.67 -2.95
N GLU A 83 1.57 19.68 -1.92
CA GLU A 83 1.32 20.53 -0.75
C GLU A 83 1.35 22.00 -1.16
N SER A 84 0.22 22.71 -1.03
CA SER A 84 0.17 24.15 -1.20
C SER A 84 0.92 24.82 -0.06
N SER A 85 2.19 25.14 -0.32
CA SER A 85 3.07 26.16 0.31
C SER A 85 2.95 26.39 1.82
N GLY A 86 4.03 26.12 2.57
CA GLY A 86 4.41 27.00 3.70
C GLY A 86 4.98 26.35 4.96
N ALA A 87 4.83 25.05 5.19
CA ALA A 87 5.52 24.41 6.29
C ALA A 87 6.87 23.90 5.80
N SER A 88 7.89 24.76 5.86
CA SER A 88 9.25 24.23 5.90
C SER A 88 9.32 23.23 7.07
N LEU A 89 9.94 22.07 6.88
CA LEU A 89 10.38 21.20 7.97
C LEU A 89 11.55 21.85 8.76
N ASP A 90 11.66 23.18 8.73
CA ASP A 90 12.55 23.97 9.57
C ASP A 90 11.84 24.32 10.87
N SER A 91 11.90 23.41 11.83
CA SER A 91 12.03 23.78 13.25
C SER A 91 12.36 22.54 14.11
N GLU A 92 13.64 22.43 14.44
CA GLU A 92 14.09 22.16 15.81
C GLU A 92 13.45 21.02 16.60
N GLN A 93 13.19 19.88 15.98
CA GLN A 93 13.24 18.62 16.71
C GLN A 93 14.44 17.85 16.21
N LYS A 94 15.37 17.54 17.12
CA LYS A 94 16.26 16.39 16.99
C LYS A 94 15.36 15.15 16.90
N GLN A 95 14.74 14.93 15.76
CA GLN A 95 13.88 13.77 15.56
C GLN A 95 14.82 12.57 15.50
N GLY A 96 14.63 11.63 16.43
CA GLY A 96 15.21 10.32 16.29
C GLY A 96 14.78 9.70 14.96
N GLU A 97 15.44 8.62 14.55
CA GLU A 97 14.99 7.88 13.38
C GLU A 97 13.50 7.56 13.52
N PRO A 98 12.68 7.84 12.48
CA PRO A 98 11.25 7.58 12.55
C PRO A 98 11.02 6.09 12.78
N ASP A 99 10.04 5.77 13.61
CA ASP A 99 9.56 4.40 13.78
C ASP A 99 8.24 4.19 13.01
N LEU A 100 7.80 2.94 12.97
CA LEU A 100 6.59 2.52 12.26
C LEU A 100 5.32 3.20 12.79
N PHE A 101 5.24 3.44 14.10
CA PHE A 101 4.10 4.12 14.69
C PHE A 101 4.05 5.56 14.19
N GLN A 102 5.14 6.30 14.34
CA GLN A 102 5.27 7.68 13.88
C GLN A 102 4.97 7.78 12.39
N ALA A 103 5.53 6.89 11.56
CA ALA A 103 5.31 6.90 10.12
C ALA A 103 3.84 6.62 9.74
N LEU A 104 3.18 5.67 10.41
CA LEU A 104 1.79 5.30 10.11
C LEU A 104 0.81 6.43 10.43
N PHE A 105 1.00 7.12 11.56
CA PHE A 105 0.09 8.19 12.01
C PHE A 105 0.49 9.59 11.52
N PHE A 106 1.77 9.79 11.23
CA PHE A 106 2.32 11.05 10.74
C PHE A 106 3.20 10.82 9.50
N PRO A 107 2.63 10.41 8.35
CA PRO A 107 3.40 10.10 7.14
C PRO A 107 4.27 11.26 6.65
N LYS A 108 3.85 12.51 6.93
CA LYS A 108 4.59 13.72 6.60
C LYS A 108 5.94 13.85 7.33
N SER A 109 6.11 13.13 8.44
CA SER A 109 7.38 13.14 9.21
C SER A 109 8.50 12.40 8.48
N ILE A 110 8.17 11.49 7.55
CA ILE A 110 9.18 10.68 6.84
C ILE A 110 9.43 11.15 5.41
N ALA A 111 8.46 11.81 4.77
CA ALA A 111 8.64 12.47 3.48
C ALA A 111 7.57 13.54 3.21
N PRO A 112 7.91 14.63 2.50
CA PRO A 112 6.94 15.62 2.06
C PRO A 112 6.00 15.05 0.99
N ARG A 113 4.81 15.66 0.84
CA ARG A 113 3.87 15.24 -0.20
C ARG A 113 4.29 15.75 -1.57
N THR A 114 4.79 14.84 -2.40
CA THR A 114 5.12 15.08 -3.80
C THR A 114 4.26 14.20 -4.72
N PRO A 115 3.61 14.75 -5.77
CA PRO A 115 2.76 13.96 -6.66
C PRO A 115 3.49 12.75 -7.22
N MET A 116 2.85 11.58 -7.20
CA MET A 116 3.31 10.38 -7.92
C MET A 116 3.60 10.70 -9.39
N ARG A 117 2.85 11.64 -9.98
CA ARG A 117 3.09 12.21 -11.31
C ARG A 117 3.82 13.55 -11.28
N SER A 118 5.01 13.58 -10.69
CA SER A 118 5.85 14.79 -10.68
C SER A 118 6.34 15.16 -12.09
N VAL A 119 6.41 16.46 -12.36
CA VAL A 119 7.04 17.02 -13.57
C VAL A 119 8.56 16.97 -13.46
N THR A 120 9.09 17.13 -12.24
CA THR A 120 10.51 17.02 -11.96
C THR A 120 10.92 15.55 -11.99
N LYS A 121 12.00 15.26 -12.72
CA LYS A 121 12.53 13.91 -12.87
C LYS A 121 13.86 13.77 -12.13
N THR A 122 13.95 12.79 -11.24
CA THR A 122 15.13 12.44 -10.46
C THR A 122 15.59 11.03 -10.85
N LEU A 123 16.83 10.91 -11.31
CA LEU A 123 17.40 9.62 -11.69
C LEU A 123 17.64 8.76 -10.43
N MET A 124 17.27 7.49 -10.49
CA MET A 124 17.59 6.52 -9.45
C MET A 124 19.08 6.24 -9.39
N THR A 125 19.65 6.52 -8.23
CA THR A 125 21.04 6.26 -7.82
C THR A 125 21.04 5.71 -6.40
N GLU A 126 22.18 5.22 -5.92
CA GLU A 126 22.34 4.83 -4.51
C GLU A 126 21.86 5.94 -3.56
N GLY A 127 22.27 7.19 -3.80
CA GLY A 127 21.95 8.33 -2.94
C GLY A 127 20.48 8.76 -2.95
N THR A 128 19.69 8.33 -3.93
CA THR A 128 18.26 8.67 -4.02
C THR A 128 17.34 7.54 -3.57
N LEU A 129 17.88 6.34 -3.30
CA LEU A 129 17.12 5.14 -2.98
C LEU A 129 16.22 5.32 -1.76
N SER A 130 16.80 5.73 -0.63
CA SER A 130 16.07 5.92 0.62
C SER A 130 14.98 6.98 0.48
N SER A 131 15.27 8.11 -0.16
CA SER A 131 14.28 9.18 -0.40
C SER A 131 13.10 8.72 -1.27
N MET A 132 13.38 7.95 -2.33
CA MET A 132 12.33 7.33 -3.15
C MET A 132 11.46 6.40 -2.30
N TRP A 133 12.08 5.50 -1.53
CA TRP A 133 11.38 4.55 -0.69
C TRP A 133 10.51 5.23 0.37
N PHE A 134 11.07 6.19 1.12
CA PHE A 134 10.33 6.95 2.14
C PHE A 134 9.12 7.67 1.54
N ARG A 135 9.25 8.21 0.33
CA ARG A 135 8.12 8.85 -0.33
C ARG A 135 7.01 7.86 -0.70
N LEU A 136 7.35 6.67 -1.19
CA LEU A 136 6.35 5.63 -1.48
C LEU A 136 5.65 5.15 -0.20
N VAL A 137 6.39 4.96 0.88
CA VAL A 137 5.84 4.58 2.19
C VAL A 137 4.94 5.68 2.76
N ALA A 138 5.37 6.94 2.69
CA ALA A 138 4.57 8.07 3.12
C ALA A 138 3.25 8.14 2.33
N HIS A 139 3.31 8.04 1.01
CA HIS A 139 2.12 8.04 0.16
C HIS A 139 1.17 6.89 0.53
N TYR A 140 1.70 5.69 0.78
CA TYR A 140 0.92 4.54 1.22
C TYR A 140 0.23 4.77 2.57
N PHE A 141 0.95 5.31 3.56
CA PHE A 141 0.35 5.59 4.88
C PHE A 141 -0.64 6.75 4.85
N GLU A 142 -0.42 7.79 4.03
CA GLU A 142 -1.43 8.83 3.77
C GLU A 142 -2.69 8.21 3.15
N TRP A 143 -2.53 7.28 2.21
CA TRP A 143 -3.65 6.57 1.61
C TRP A 143 -4.39 5.70 2.63
N LEU A 144 -3.69 4.94 3.47
CA LEU A 144 -4.31 4.16 4.55
C LEU A 144 -5.11 5.04 5.51
N ALA A 145 -4.58 6.22 5.88
CA ALA A 145 -5.26 7.15 6.76
C ALA A 145 -6.63 7.63 6.22
N GLY A 146 -6.83 7.58 4.89
CA GLY A 146 -8.11 7.89 4.24
C GLY A 146 -9.14 6.77 4.23
N ILE A 147 -8.78 5.56 4.64
CA ILE A 147 -9.65 4.38 4.66
C ILE A 147 -10.30 4.26 6.04
N SER A 148 -11.53 4.76 6.16
CA SER A 148 -12.27 4.80 7.44
C SER A 148 -12.48 3.42 8.06
N GLU A 149 -12.56 2.39 7.23
CA GLU A 149 -12.77 1.00 7.62
C GLU A 149 -11.64 0.53 8.55
N LEU A 150 -10.44 1.13 8.45
CA LEU A 150 -9.31 0.77 9.30
C LEU A 150 -9.51 1.15 10.77
N GLN A 151 -10.43 2.08 11.09
CA GLN A 151 -10.72 2.44 12.48
C GLN A 151 -11.39 1.30 13.28
N TYR A 152 -11.92 0.28 12.59
CA TYR A 152 -12.61 -0.86 13.20
C TYR A 152 -11.67 -2.04 13.48
N PHE A 153 -10.43 -1.98 13.02
CA PHE A 153 -9.40 -2.93 13.45
C PHE A 153 -8.88 -2.56 14.83
N SER A 154 -8.47 -3.58 15.58
CA SER A 154 -7.55 -3.37 16.69
C SER A 154 -6.27 -2.69 16.19
N ASP A 155 -5.57 -1.96 17.05
CA ASP A 155 -4.35 -1.28 16.64
C ASP A 155 -3.25 -2.28 16.22
N GLU A 156 -3.21 -3.46 16.85
CA GLU A 156 -2.29 -4.54 16.45
C GLU A 156 -2.61 -5.06 15.04
N ASP A 157 -3.88 -5.37 14.74
CA ASP A 157 -4.27 -5.88 13.43
C ASP A 157 -4.10 -4.83 12.33
N LYS A 158 -4.38 -3.55 12.65
CA LYS A 158 -4.18 -2.42 11.74
C LYS A 158 -2.71 -2.28 11.37
N LEU A 159 -1.82 -2.35 12.35
CA LEU A 159 -0.37 -2.32 12.14
C LEU A 159 0.07 -3.51 11.28
N ARG A 160 -0.45 -4.70 11.59
CA ARG A 160 -0.15 -5.93 10.86
C ARG A 160 -0.56 -5.84 9.40
N LEU A 161 -1.78 -5.38 9.14
CA LEU A 161 -2.34 -5.17 7.81
C LEU A 161 -1.47 -4.16 7.04
N ALA A 162 -1.18 -3.01 7.65
CA ALA A 162 -0.39 -1.94 7.03
C ALA A 162 1.00 -2.45 6.59
N VAL A 163 1.75 -3.10 7.48
CA VAL A 163 3.11 -3.57 7.15
C VAL A 163 3.10 -4.71 6.15
N CYS A 164 2.17 -5.65 6.27
CA CYS A 164 2.23 -6.86 5.45
C CYS A 164 1.69 -6.67 4.03
N GLN A 165 0.85 -5.65 3.81
CA GLN A 165 0.34 -5.30 2.50
C GLN A 165 1.16 -4.19 1.81
N LEU A 166 2.06 -3.52 2.55
CA LEU A 166 2.83 -2.36 2.09
C LEU A 166 3.47 -2.55 0.70
N CYS A 167 4.39 -3.51 0.55
CA CYS A 167 5.09 -3.71 -0.72
C CYS A 167 4.13 -4.02 -1.87
N LYS A 168 3.11 -4.84 -1.63
CA LYS A 168 2.15 -5.21 -2.68
C LYS A 168 1.33 -4.01 -3.16
N VAL A 169 0.82 -3.20 -2.23
CA VAL A 169 0.00 -2.02 -2.56
C VAL A 169 0.86 -0.93 -3.21
N ILE A 170 2.09 -0.72 -2.72
CA ILE A 170 3.06 0.18 -3.34
C ILE A 170 3.39 -0.29 -4.76
N CYS A 171 3.79 -1.56 -4.93
CA CYS A 171 4.10 -2.12 -6.23
C CYS A 171 2.91 -2.03 -7.20
N PHE A 172 1.66 -2.22 -6.75
CA PHE A 172 0.50 -2.04 -7.62
C PHE A 172 0.33 -0.58 -8.06
N SER A 173 0.62 0.36 -7.17
CA SER A 173 0.62 1.80 -7.51
C SER A 173 1.71 2.13 -8.54
N VAL A 174 2.90 1.53 -8.40
CA VAL A 174 4.01 1.65 -9.37
C VAL A 174 3.62 1.02 -10.71
N VAL A 175 3.01 -0.16 -10.74
CA VAL A 175 2.51 -0.80 -11.97
C VAL A 175 1.50 0.11 -12.66
N TYR A 176 0.53 0.67 -11.94
CA TYR A 176 -0.47 1.55 -12.52
C TYR A 176 0.15 2.85 -13.08
N LEU A 177 1.12 3.43 -12.37
CA LEU A 177 1.87 4.60 -12.84
C LEU A 177 2.57 4.33 -14.19
N ASN A 178 3.22 3.17 -14.33
CA ASN A 178 3.90 2.78 -15.57
C ASN A 178 2.91 2.40 -16.68
N TYR A 179 1.71 1.90 -16.32
CA TYR A 179 0.64 1.63 -17.28
C TYR A 179 0.12 2.91 -17.95
N GLU A 180 -0.02 3.99 -17.18
CA GLU A 180 -0.54 5.27 -17.69
C GLU A 180 0.46 6.05 -18.55
N LYS A 181 1.75 5.68 -18.52
CA LYS A 181 2.75 6.23 -19.45
C LYS A 181 2.46 5.72 -20.86
N LYS A 182 2.18 6.66 -21.78
CA LYS A 182 1.93 6.35 -23.19
C LYS A 182 3.20 5.80 -23.84
N ASN A 183 3.04 4.80 -24.72
CA ASN A 183 4.11 4.20 -25.49
C ASN A 183 4.92 5.30 -26.21
N GLY A 184 6.20 5.40 -25.90
CA GLY A 184 7.17 6.33 -26.49
C GLY A 184 8.60 5.85 -26.23
N GLU A 185 9.60 6.68 -26.50
CA GLU A 185 11.03 6.39 -26.26
C GLU A 185 11.33 6.02 -24.79
N GLU A 186 10.45 6.37 -23.85
CA GLU A 186 10.54 6.05 -22.42
C GLU A 186 10.06 4.64 -22.04
N ASN A 187 9.76 3.76 -23.01
CA ASN A 187 9.30 2.37 -22.75
C ASN A 187 10.33 1.50 -22.00
N GLU A 188 11.60 1.91 -22.01
CA GLU A 188 12.66 1.22 -21.28
C GLU A 188 12.79 1.68 -19.83
N PHE A 189 12.31 2.89 -19.53
CA PHE A 189 12.42 3.49 -18.21
C PHE A 189 11.49 2.80 -17.21
N LEU A 190 11.93 2.78 -15.96
CA LEU A 190 11.11 2.37 -14.84
C LEU A 190 10.77 3.60 -14.01
N PHE A 191 9.48 3.90 -13.84
CA PHE A 191 9.03 5.00 -13.00
C PHE A 191 8.60 4.47 -11.63
N PHE A 192 9.19 4.96 -10.55
CA PHE A 192 8.78 4.62 -9.20
C PHE A 192 7.66 5.56 -8.69
N GLY A 193 7.62 6.79 -9.19
CA GLY A 193 6.69 7.83 -8.73
C GLY A 193 7.43 8.99 -8.09
N SER A 194 6.74 10.09 -7.85
CA SER A 194 7.31 11.28 -7.19
C SER A 194 8.54 11.85 -7.88
N GLY A 195 8.61 11.66 -9.20
CA GLY A 195 9.71 12.10 -10.04
C GLY A 195 10.85 11.08 -10.17
N TYR A 196 10.89 10.05 -9.33
CA TYR A 196 11.92 9.03 -9.38
C TYR A 196 11.73 8.10 -10.58
N TYR A 197 12.77 7.97 -11.39
CA TYR A 197 12.82 7.05 -12.52
C TYR A 197 14.20 6.44 -12.67
N TRP A 198 14.26 5.25 -13.24
CA TRP A 198 15.48 4.58 -13.64
C TRP A 198 15.57 4.52 -15.16
N ASP A 199 16.77 4.85 -15.66
CA ASP A 199 17.14 4.80 -17.06
C ASP A 199 18.35 3.86 -17.20
N PRO A 200 18.20 2.71 -17.91
CA PRO A 200 19.28 1.75 -18.08
C PRO A 200 20.52 2.35 -18.76
N ALA A 201 20.36 3.35 -19.64
CA ALA A 201 21.48 3.97 -20.36
C ALA A 201 22.33 4.89 -19.47
N ARG A 202 21.78 5.33 -18.33
CA ARG A 202 22.41 6.27 -17.40
C ARG A 202 22.73 5.64 -16.04
N SER A 203 22.52 4.34 -15.89
CA SER A 203 22.82 3.62 -14.66
C SER A 203 24.29 3.21 -14.63
N HIS A 204 25.00 3.66 -13.60
CA HIS A 204 26.43 3.37 -13.43
C HIS A 204 26.74 2.57 -12.16
N ASP A 205 25.73 2.32 -11.33
CA ASP A 205 25.85 1.53 -10.10
C ASP A 205 25.32 0.10 -10.37
N PRO A 206 26.16 -0.94 -10.26
CA PRO A 206 25.75 -2.32 -10.51
C PRO A 206 24.60 -2.81 -9.64
N LEU A 207 24.60 -2.52 -8.33
CA LEU A 207 23.56 -2.99 -7.41
C LEU A 207 22.22 -2.30 -7.67
N MET A 208 22.25 -0.98 -7.93
CA MET A 208 21.05 -0.24 -8.35
C MET A 208 20.53 -0.74 -9.69
N THR A 209 21.44 -1.02 -10.63
CA THR A 209 21.11 -1.55 -11.96
C THR A 209 20.42 -2.90 -11.85
N ASP A 210 20.97 -3.81 -11.06
CA ASP A 210 20.39 -5.14 -10.85
C ASP A 210 18.99 -5.05 -10.23
N TYR A 211 18.83 -4.25 -9.17
CA TYR A 211 17.54 -4.01 -8.53
C TYR A 211 16.51 -3.44 -9.51
N CYS A 212 16.84 -2.34 -10.19
CA CYS A 212 15.90 -1.68 -11.10
C CYS A 212 15.60 -2.54 -12.33
N THR A 213 16.56 -3.32 -12.82
CA THR A 213 16.36 -4.26 -13.94
C THR A 213 15.38 -5.35 -13.56
N GLU A 214 15.56 -5.97 -12.38
CA GLU A 214 14.66 -7.01 -11.88
C GLU A 214 13.26 -6.47 -11.61
N MET A 215 13.15 -5.28 -11.02
CA MET A 215 11.86 -4.61 -10.82
C MET A 215 11.19 -4.27 -12.15
N ASN A 216 11.92 -3.72 -13.13
CA ASN A 216 11.38 -3.39 -14.45
C ASN A 216 10.88 -4.65 -15.16
N ARG A 217 11.65 -5.74 -15.10
CA ARG A 217 11.27 -7.05 -15.66
C ARG A 217 9.97 -7.57 -15.03
N ALA A 218 9.88 -7.57 -13.70
CA ALA A 218 8.72 -8.06 -12.97
C ALA A 218 7.48 -7.16 -13.19
N ILE A 219 7.64 -5.84 -13.20
CA ILE A 219 6.57 -4.88 -13.52
C ILE A 219 6.06 -5.10 -14.94
N LYS A 220 6.94 -5.26 -15.93
CA LYS A 220 6.54 -5.53 -17.33
C LYS A 220 5.72 -6.82 -17.49
N GLN A 221 6.00 -7.85 -16.69
CA GLN A 221 5.20 -9.07 -16.65
C GLN A 221 3.77 -8.83 -16.16
N VAL A 222 3.57 -7.92 -15.19
CA VAL A 222 2.24 -7.53 -14.69
C VAL A 222 1.56 -6.51 -15.61
N LEU A 223 2.33 -5.63 -16.26
CA LEU A 223 1.78 -4.64 -17.19
C LEU A 223 1.10 -5.28 -18.41
N SER A 224 1.60 -6.42 -18.89
CA SER A 224 1.01 -7.12 -20.03
C SER A 224 -0.49 -7.46 -19.82
N PRO A 225 -0.90 -8.17 -18.75
CA PRO A 225 -2.31 -8.41 -18.48
C PRO A 225 -3.08 -7.12 -18.18
N VAL A 226 -2.50 -6.15 -17.44
CA VAL A 226 -3.15 -4.85 -17.17
C VAL A 226 -3.50 -4.11 -18.48
N ARG A 227 -2.57 -4.08 -19.44
CA ARG A 227 -2.77 -3.48 -20.77
C ARG A 227 -3.79 -4.23 -21.61
N LYS A 228 -3.77 -5.57 -21.56
CA LYS A 228 -4.75 -6.42 -22.26
C LYS A 228 -6.16 -6.15 -21.74
N VAL A 229 -6.31 -5.99 -20.44
CA VAL A 229 -7.59 -5.66 -19.81
C VAL A 229 -7.95 -4.20 -20.05
N ARG A 230 -7.00 -3.28 -20.26
CA ARG A 230 -7.27 -1.83 -20.31
C ARG A 230 -7.93 -1.40 -19.00
N LEU A 231 -7.21 -1.61 -17.90
CA LEU A 231 -7.67 -1.26 -16.56
C LEU A 231 -8.02 0.23 -16.50
N THR A 232 -9.22 0.57 -16.04
CA THR A 232 -9.61 1.96 -15.78
C THR A 232 -9.07 2.44 -14.43
N LYS A 233 -9.13 3.75 -14.17
CA LYS A 233 -8.70 4.30 -12.88
C LYS A 233 -9.61 3.83 -11.75
N GLU A 234 -10.90 3.76 -12.04
CA GLU A 234 -11.94 3.31 -11.12
C GLU A 234 -11.73 1.85 -10.70
N GLU A 235 -11.47 0.98 -11.68
CA GLU A 235 -11.17 -0.43 -11.43
C GLU A 235 -9.85 -0.62 -10.67
N TYR A 236 -8.83 0.18 -11.00
CA TYR A 236 -7.56 0.18 -10.27
C TYR A 236 -7.78 0.51 -8.79
N VAL A 237 -8.55 1.56 -8.48
CA VAL A 237 -8.84 1.97 -7.09
C VAL A 237 -9.56 0.86 -6.32
N LEU A 238 -10.57 0.24 -6.92
CA LEU A 238 -11.28 -0.88 -6.28
C LEU A 238 -10.40 -2.12 -6.14
N ALA A 239 -9.60 -2.46 -7.16
CA ALA A 239 -8.66 -3.57 -7.09
C ALA A 239 -7.58 -3.34 -6.01
N LYS A 240 -7.15 -2.09 -5.79
CA LYS A 240 -6.18 -1.72 -4.76
C LYS A 240 -6.75 -1.90 -3.35
N LEU A 241 -8.02 -1.57 -3.15
CA LEU A 241 -8.73 -1.85 -1.88
C LEU A 241 -8.92 -3.35 -1.66
N ILE A 242 -9.29 -4.10 -2.69
CA ILE A 242 -9.39 -5.57 -2.63
C ILE A 242 -8.04 -6.17 -2.25
N LEU A 243 -6.95 -5.70 -2.87
CA LEU A 243 -5.59 -6.14 -2.56
C LEU A 243 -5.19 -5.86 -1.11
N LEU A 244 -5.55 -4.68 -0.58
CA LEU A 244 -5.29 -4.35 0.84
C LEU A 244 -6.00 -5.33 1.78
N PHE A 245 -7.28 -5.58 1.55
CA PHE A 245 -8.10 -6.42 2.45
C PHE A 245 -8.01 -7.92 2.15
N ASP A 246 -7.33 -8.34 1.09
CA ASP A 246 -7.07 -9.76 0.83
C ASP A 246 -6.03 -10.32 1.81
N CYS A 247 -6.54 -10.80 2.93
CA CYS A 247 -5.77 -11.35 4.03
C CYS A 247 -5.62 -12.88 3.96
N THR A 248 -5.87 -13.50 2.81
CA THR A 248 -5.88 -14.97 2.68
C THR A 248 -4.55 -15.61 3.12
N ASN A 249 -3.43 -14.94 2.89
CA ASN A 249 -2.09 -15.40 3.26
C ASN A 249 -1.48 -14.62 4.46
N LEU A 250 -2.26 -13.77 5.12
CA LEU A 250 -1.78 -12.98 6.25
C LEU A 250 -1.80 -13.81 7.53
N ILE A 251 -0.60 -14.01 8.09
CA ILE A 251 -0.41 -14.62 9.40
C ILE A 251 -0.53 -13.52 10.46
N GLY A 252 -0.87 -13.86 11.71
CA GLY A 252 -0.76 -12.96 12.86
C GLY A 252 -1.74 -11.79 12.92
N ILE A 253 -2.77 -11.77 12.08
CA ILE A 253 -4.00 -11.00 12.34
C ILE A 253 -4.92 -11.86 13.21
N SER A 254 -5.62 -11.23 14.15
CA SER A 254 -6.64 -11.85 15.00
C SER A 254 -7.77 -12.50 14.19
N VAL A 255 -8.58 -13.35 14.82
CA VAL A 255 -9.71 -13.99 14.13
C VAL A 255 -10.73 -12.92 13.72
N GLU A 256 -11.00 -11.99 14.62
CA GLU A 256 -11.91 -10.85 14.43
C GLU A 256 -11.42 -9.94 13.30
N GLY A 257 -10.11 -9.63 13.27
CA GLY A 257 -9.47 -8.86 12.20
C GLY A 257 -9.56 -9.55 10.84
N LEU A 258 -9.37 -10.88 10.79
CA LEU A 258 -9.51 -11.66 9.55
C LEU A 258 -10.96 -11.70 9.05
N GLU A 259 -11.94 -11.86 9.95
CA GLU A 259 -13.35 -11.80 9.60
C GLU A 259 -13.75 -10.43 9.06
N PHE A 260 -13.31 -9.36 9.72
CA PHE A 260 -13.54 -8.01 9.26
C PHE A 260 -12.88 -7.74 7.90
N ALA A 261 -11.61 -8.14 7.72
CA ALA A 261 -10.91 -8.00 6.45
C ALA A 261 -11.63 -8.74 5.30
N ARG A 262 -12.12 -9.95 5.55
CA ARG A 262 -12.93 -10.71 4.57
C ARG A 262 -14.22 -10.00 4.22
N SER A 263 -14.91 -9.43 5.21
CA SER A 263 -16.11 -8.62 5.00
C SER A 263 -15.82 -7.41 4.11
N MET A 264 -14.72 -6.69 4.37
CA MET A 264 -14.32 -5.54 3.56
C MET A 264 -13.88 -5.95 2.15
N CYS A 265 -13.14 -7.05 2.00
CA CYS A 265 -12.79 -7.61 0.69
C CYS A 265 -14.05 -7.98 -0.11
N SER A 266 -15.05 -8.60 0.53
CA SER A 266 -16.35 -8.89 -0.09
C SER A 266 -17.08 -7.61 -0.51
N LYS A 267 -17.13 -6.59 0.36
CA LYS A 267 -17.71 -5.28 0.07
C LYS A 267 -17.13 -4.70 -1.22
N TYR A 268 -15.80 -4.61 -1.32
CA TYR A 268 -15.16 -4.02 -2.50
C TYR A 268 -15.28 -4.87 -3.76
N ARG A 269 -15.34 -6.21 -3.65
CA ARG A 269 -15.66 -7.10 -4.78
C ARG A 269 -17.09 -6.87 -5.28
N THR A 270 -18.06 -6.70 -4.39
CA THR A 270 -19.44 -6.35 -4.75
C THR A 270 -19.50 -4.96 -5.38
N THR A 271 -18.79 -3.96 -4.83
CA THR A 271 -18.69 -2.61 -5.42
C THR A 271 -18.11 -2.67 -6.84
N LEU A 272 -17.05 -3.45 -7.07
CA LEU A 272 -16.47 -3.66 -8.40
C LEU A 272 -17.46 -4.35 -9.35
N SER A 273 -18.18 -5.38 -8.87
CA SER A 273 -19.18 -6.07 -9.67
C SER A 273 -20.30 -5.13 -10.11
N ASN A 274 -20.80 -4.29 -9.21
CA ASN A 274 -21.85 -3.31 -9.52
C ASN A 274 -21.35 -2.25 -10.51
N TYR A 275 -20.13 -1.74 -10.32
CA TYR A 275 -19.52 -0.78 -11.25
C TYR A 275 -19.36 -1.38 -12.67
N VAL A 276 -18.80 -2.59 -12.77
CA VAL A 276 -18.61 -3.28 -14.05
C VAL A 276 -19.94 -3.58 -14.73
N ARG A 277 -20.94 -4.02 -13.97
CA ARG A 277 -22.28 -4.28 -14.50
C ARG A 277 -22.93 -3.00 -15.02
N ASN A 278 -22.86 -1.90 -14.28
CA ASN A 278 -23.37 -0.60 -14.73
C ASN A 278 -22.71 -0.16 -16.04
N GLN A 279 -21.38 -0.28 -16.17
CA GLN A 279 -20.67 0.00 -17.42
C GLN A 279 -21.11 -0.92 -18.58
N ALA A 280 -21.39 -2.19 -18.29
CA ALA A 280 -21.90 -3.13 -19.29
C ALA A 280 -23.32 -2.79 -19.73
N GLU A 281 -24.18 -2.35 -18.82
CA GLU A 281 -25.56 -1.89 -19.11
C GLU A 281 -25.56 -0.59 -19.92
N GLU A 282 -24.71 0.38 -19.57
CA GLU A 282 -24.52 1.61 -20.37
C GLU A 282 -24.11 1.28 -21.81
N ARG A 283 -23.21 0.31 -21.99
CA ARG A 283 -22.79 -0.15 -23.31
C ARG A 283 -23.87 -0.95 -24.03
N ALA A 284 -24.61 -1.78 -23.30
CA ALA A 284 -25.73 -2.55 -23.83
C ALA A 284 -26.82 -1.66 -24.42
N ASN A 285 -27.08 -0.51 -23.80
CA ASN A 285 -28.04 0.46 -24.32
C ASN A 285 -27.64 1.04 -25.68
N LEU A 286 -26.34 1.11 -25.97
CA LEU A 286 -25.81 1.61 -27.25
C LEU A 286 -25.75 0.50 -28.31
N GLU A 287 -25.40 -0.72 -27.90
CA GLU A 287 -25.13 -1.85 -28.81
C GLU A 287 -26.29 -2.88 -28.87
N ASN A 288 -27.40 -2.63 -28.17
CA ASN A 288 -28.56 -3.52 -28.00
C ASN A 288 -28.18 -4.92 -27.49
N TRP A 289 -27.35 -5.00 -26.45
CA TRP A 289 -26.96 -6.28 -25.87
C TRP A 289 -28.11 -6.93 -25.08
N THR A 290 -28.14 -8.26 -25.07
CA THR A 290 -29.04 -9.04 -24.22
C THR A 290 -28.51 -9.13 -22.78
N GLU A 291 -29.37 -9.49 -21.83
CA GLU A 291 -28.98 -9.72 -20.43
C GLU A 291 -27.89 -10.81 -20.30
N GLU A 292 -27.90 -11.83 -21.16
CA GLU A 292 -26.85 -12.86 -21.20
C GLU A 292 -25.49 -12.28 -21.61
N GLN A 293 -25.47 -11.38 -22.60
CA GLN A 293 -24.25 -10.71 -23.04
C GLN A 293 -23.69 -9.76 -21.96
N ILE A 294 -24.56 -9.02 -21.27
CA ILE A 294 -24.19 -8.18 -20.13
C ILE A 294 -23.55 -9.02 -19.03
N ASN A 295 -24.18 -10.13 -18.64
CA ASN A 295 -23.68 -11.02 -17.60
C ASN A 295 -22.34 -11.66 -18.00
N TRP A 296 -22.24 -12.17 -19.23
CA TRP A 296 -21.00 -12.75 -19.73
C TRP A 296 -19.85 -11.73 -19.74
N PHE A 297 -20.08 -10.53 -20.28
CA PHE A 297 -19.07 -9.47 -20.31
C PHE A 297 -18.64 -9.08 -18.90
N SER A 298 -19.60 -8.88 -18.00
CA SER A 298 -19.34 -8.51 -16.60
C SER A 298 -18.50 -9.56 -15.89
N MET A 299 -18.86 -10.85 -16.01
CA MET A 299 -18.10 -11.95 -15.41
C MET A 299 -16.68 -12.03 -15.95
N GLN A 300 -16.48 -11.92 -17.28
CA GLN A 300 -15.14 -11.94 -17.87
C GLN A 300 -14.30 -10.76 -17.40
N ARG A 301 -14.91 -9.57 -17.30
CA ARG A 301 -14.25 -8.36 -16.85
C ARG A 301 -13.81 -8.46 -15.39
N ILE A 302 -14.72 -8.85 -14.49
CA ILE A 302 -14.43 -9.05 -13.06
C ILE A 302 -13.31 -10.09 -12.89
N ARG A 303 -13.42 -11.25 -13.55
CA ARG A 303 -12.38 -12.28 -13.49
C ARG A 303 -11.01 -11.74 -13.89
N SER A 304 -10.95 -11.04 -15.02
CA SER A 304 -9.68 -10.49 -15.52
C SER A 304 -9.05 -9.48 -14.57
N ILE A 305 -9.86 -8.70 -13.85
CA ILE A 305 -9.39 -7.75 -12.83
C ILE A 305 -8.92 -8.48 -11.58
N LEU A 306 -9.69 -9.48 -11.11
CA LEU A 306 -9.39 -10.24 -9.89
C LEU A 306 -8.24 -11.25 -10.05
N ASP A 307 -7.79 -11.52 -11.28
CA ASP A 307 -6.60 -12.33 -11.54
C ASP A 307 -5.29 -11.52 -11.40
N MET A 308 -5.32 -10.19 -11.49
CA MET A 308 -4.13 -9.33 -11.40
C MET A 308 -3.39 -9.38 -10.05
N PRO A 309 -4.07 -9.46 -8.88
CA PRO A 309 -3.42 -9.60 -7.58
C PRO A 309 -2.36 -10.70 -7.49
N ILE A 310 -2.47 -11.80 -8.26
CA ILE A 310 -1.47 -12.89 -8.25
C ILE A 310 -0.10 -12.42 -8.72
N GLY A 311 -0.06 -11.61 -9.78
CA GLY A 311 1.19 -11.02 -10.29
C GLY A 311 1.77 -10.00 -9.31
N ILE A 312 0.89 -9.22 -8.68
CA ILE A 312 1.26 -8.21 -7.68
C ILE A 312 1.81 -8.84 -6.40
N GLU A 313 1.25 -9.96 -5.93
CA GLU A 313 1.74 -10.71 -4.77
C GLU A 313 3.22 -11.10 -4.97
N LYS A 314 3.55 -11.62 -6.16
CA LYS A 314 4.92 -12.01 -6.51
C LYS A 314 5.84 -10.81 -6.60
N LEU A 315 5.38 -9.72 -7.21
CA LEU A 315 6.14 -8.48 -7.34
C LEU A 315 6.43 -7.86 -5.96
N GLY A 316 5.42 -7.74 -5.09
CA GLY A 316 5.60 -7.20 -3.75
C GLY A 316 6.51 -8.07 -2.87
N LYS A 317 6.50 -9.39 -3.06
CA LYS A 317 7.46 -10.28 -2.39
C LYS A 317 8.89 -10.07 -2.90
N LEU A 318 9.07 -9.98 -4.21
CA LEU A 318 10.38 -9.71 -4.83
C LEU A 318 10.96 -8.39 -4.30
N ASP A 319 10.15 -7.33 -4.28
CA ASP A 319 10.51 -6.01 -3.75
C ASP A 319 10.95 -6.11 -2.28
N ASP A 320 10.13 -6.72 -1.42
CA ASP A 320 10.44 -6.91 -0.01
C ASP A 320 11.72 -7.74 0.21
N ASP A 321 11.93 -8.80 -0.57
CA ASP A 321 13.12 -9.65 -0.48
C ASP A 321 14.40 -8.89 -0.84
N ILE A 322 14.38 -8.06 -1.88
CA ILE A 322 15.53 -7.24 -2.28
C ILE A 322 15.78 -6.12 -1.25
N LEU A 323 14.72 -5.41 -0.82
CA LEU A 323 14.84 -4.32 0.14
C LEU A 323 15.40 -4.80 1.48
N VAL A 324 15.06 -6.00 1.95
CA VAL A 324 15.72 -6.60 3.13
C VAL A 324 17.23 -6.67 2.97
N GLY A 325 17.72 -7.18 1.84
CA GLY A 325 19.16 -7.24 1.57
C GLY A 325 19.81 -5.86 1.58
N MET A 326 19.14 -4.85 1.02
CA MET A 326 19.62 -3.47 1.02
C MET A 326 19.65 -2.85 2.43
N VAL A 327 18.64 -3.13 3.26
CA VAL A 327 18.57 -2.68 4.66
C VAL A 327 19.69 -3.31 5.50
N GLU A 328 19.89 -4.62 5.34
CA GLU A 328 20.96 -5.35 6.03
C GLU A 328 22.35 -4.83 5.64
N ALA A 329 22.57 -4.57 4.35
CA ALA A 329 23.82 -4.03 3.81
C ALA A 329 24.01 -2.51 4.06
N ASN A 330 22.97 -1.79 4.52
CA ASN A 330 22.91 -0.33 4.53
C ASN A 330 23.20 0.32 3.16
N TYR A 331 22.77 -0.32 2.09
CA TYR A 331 22.95 0.23 0.75
C TYR A 331 22.00 1.42 0.54
N GLY A 332 22.51 2.54 -0.02
CA GLY A 332 21.70 3.74 -0.26
C GLY A 332 21.08 4.40 0.99
N GLY A 333 21.67 4.15 2.17
CA GLY A 333 21.15 4.67 3.44
C GLY A 333 19.85 3.99 3.89
N MET A 334 19.61 2.75 3.46
CA MET A 334 18.40 2.00 3.81
C MET A 334 18.40 1.42 5.23
N ARG A 335 19.51 1.50 5.98
CA ARG A 335 19.51 1.07 7.39
C ARG A 335 18.90 2.16 8.27
N GLY A 336 17.75 1.86 8.85
CA GLY A 336 17.09 2.69 9.86
C GLY A 336 15.99 1.92 10.58
N THR A 337 15.52 2.47 11.69
CA THR A 337 14.51 1.85 12.57
C THR A 337 13.24 1.48 11.82
N LEU A 338 12.65 2.42 11.06
CA LEU A 338 11.44 2.16 10.26
C LEU A 338 11.64 1.03 9.24
N GLN A 339 12.73 1.09 8.47
CA GLN A 339 13.02 0.10 7.44
C GLN A 339 13.22 -1.29 8.04
N GLN A 340 13.90 -1.38 9.18
CA GLN A 340 14.06 -2.64 9.91
C GLN A 340 12.71 -3.19 10.39
N GLN A 341 11.87 -2.34 11.00
CA GLN A 341 10.52 -2.74 11.44
C GLN A 341 9.66 -3.25 10.27
N ILE A 342 9.69 -2.58 9.12
CA ILE A 342 8.90 -2.93 7.93
C ILE A 342 9.43 -4.17 7.21
N HIS A 343 10.74 -4.29 7.00
CA HIS A 343 11.29 -5.32 6.10
C HIS A 343 11.92 -6.50 6.85
N THR A 344 12.62 -6.23 7.96
CA THR A 344 13.38 -7.26 8.68
C THR A 344 12.57 -7.90 9.80
N GLU A 345 11.90 -7.08 10.62
CA GLU A 345 11.13 -7.56 11.75
C GLU A 345 9.77 -8.10 11.31
N SER A 346 9.13 -7.47 10.32
CA SER A 346 7.90 -7.99 9.72
C SER A 346 8.02 -9.43 9.22
N LYS A 347 9.19 -9.82 8.68
CA LYS A 347 9.49 -11.18 8.21
C LYS A 347 9.48 -12.22 9.33
N LYS A 348 9.90 -11.85 10.55
CA LYS A 348 9.81 -12.73 11.73
C LYS A 348 8.36 -13.15 11.96
N PHE A 349 7.41 -12.24 11.72
CA PHE A 349 5.98 -12.53 11.85
C PHE A 349 5.38 -13.26 10.63
N ARG A 350 6.00 -13.19 9.44
CA ARG A 350 5.55 -13.92 8.23
C ARG A 350 5.94 -15.41 8.22
N HIS A 351 6.87 -15.85 9.08
CA HIS A 351 7.44 -17.21 9.06
C HIS A 351 7.15 -18.05 10.30
N PHE A 352 6.34 -17.59 11.26
CA PHE A 352 5.86 -18.47 12.33
C PHE A 352 4.75 -19.38 11.80
N ARG A 353 5.15 -20.62 11.44
CA ARG A 353 4.30 -21.81 11.45
C ARG A 353 4.53 -22.59 12.74
#